data_AF-A0A946Y732-F1
#
_entry.id   AF-A0A946Y732-F1
#
_cell.length_a   1.000
_cell.length_b   1.000
_cell.length_c   1.000
_cell.angle_alpha   90.00
_cell.angle_beta   90.00
_cell.angle_gamma   90.00
#
_symmetry.space_group_name_H-M   'P 1'
#
loop_
_entity.id
_entity.type
_entity.pdbx_description
1 polymer ?
#
loop_
_entity_poly.entity_id
_entity_poly.type
_entity_poly.pdbx_seq_one_letter_code
_entity_poly.pdbx_strand_id
1 'polypeptide(L)'
;MNIDDNNLNTEQAVVVIGGGYDNVHDSMPHPTTPDAAGNGIYFLDLESGDVLWRAGIDGAAELTLSGMTRAFPNQIRVVDLNGDRFADRMYASDLGGQIWRFDIFGGKQPDGIGPDALVTGGVIAQLGAEGLGSPTFEDTRRFYNATDVAIFDDFSQSRRFLAISIGSGYRAHPLDNTNNDRFYSIRDKDVFNRLSQADYDSYDIVDENDLVEVSGSVGAVIGANDRGWKLTLPANQKVLATSITFNNEVFFVAFAPDITAAATCSAGIGRNFLYRVSIRNGDPIGDLSSVVPGTEDALRVTDLAQGGIAPSARFLFPSPDDPDCVGEECSPPPIACVGVECFNPGFPNNPVRTLWTQDGVE
;
A
#
# COMPACT_ATOMS: atom_id res chain seq x y z
N MET A 1 10.58 -14.59 -11.46
CA MET A 1 10.42 -13.64 -12.58
C MET A 1 11.09 -14.24 -13.80
N ASN A 2 10.47 -14.19 -14.98
CA ASN A 2 11.06 -14.75 -16.18
C ASN A 2 11.99 -13.72 -16.85
N ILE A 3 13.23 -13.64 -16.37
CA ILE A 3 14.29 -12.75 -16.87
C ILE A 3 15.25 -13.57 -17.74
N ASP A 4 15.59 -13.08 -18.92
CA ASP A 4 16.61 -13.69 -19.79
C ASP A 4 18.01 -13.14 -19.43
N ASP A 5 18.55 -13.58 -18.28
CA ASP A 5 19.88 -13.20 -17.77
C ASP A 5 20.68 -14.44 -17.33
N ASN A 6 21.97 -14.50 -17.69
CA ASN A 6 22.83 -15.65 -17.39
C ASN A 6 23.19 -15.80 -15.90
N ASN A 7 22.98 -14.76 -15.10
CA ASN A 7 23.20 -14.77 -13.65
C ASN A 7 21.94 -15.18 -12.87
N LEU A 8 20.80 -15.38 -13.54
CA LEU A 8 19.57 -15.81 -12.88
C LEU A 8 19.68 -17.28 -12.44
N ASN A 9 19.31 -17.55 -11.20
CA ASN A 9 19.22 -18.90 -10.65
C ASN A 9 18.24 -19.80 -11.42
N THR A 10 18.39 -21.11 -11.23
CA THR A 10 17.61 -22.15 -11.91
C THR A 10 16.11 -22.11 -11.59
N GLU A 11 15.74 -21.51 -10.45
CA GLU A 11 14.39 -21.33 -9.95
C GLU A 11 13.72 -20.07 -10.52
N GLN A 12 14.47 -19.25 -11.28
CA GLN A 12 14.04 -17.95 -11.79
C GLN A 12 13.51 -17.03 -10.67
N ALA A 13 14.02 -17.20 -9.46
CA ALA A 13 13.54 -16.50 -8.28
C ALA A 13 14.32 -15.19 -8.07
N VAL A 14 13.63 -14.10 -7.77
CA VAL A 14 14.27 -12.80 -7.56
C VAL A 14 13.77 -12.14 -6.29
N VAL A 15 14.63 -11.36 -5.66
CA VAL A 15 14.29 -10.46 -4.56
C VAL A 15 14.05 -9.08 -5.14
N VAL A 16 12.86 -8.52 -4.92
CA VAL A 16 12.52 -7.15 -5.32
C VAL A 16 12.55 -6.24 -4.09
N ILE A 17 13.38 -5.20 -4.13
CA ILE A 17 13.54 -4.24 -3.02
C ILE A 17 13.56 -2.79 -3.51
N GLY A 18 13.06 -1.89 -2.68
CA GLY A 18 13.34 -0.46 -2.82
C GLY A 18 14.78 -0.14 -2.43
N GLY A 19 15.31 0.97 -2.93
CA GLY A 19 16.69 1.40 -2.68
C GLY A 19 16.99 1.78 -1.24
N GLY A 20 15.96 1.85 -0.38
CA GLY A 20 16.10 2.16 1.03
C GLY A 20 15.74 3.61 1.37
N TYR A 21 16.40 4.15 2.38
CA TYR A 21 16.06 5.42 3.02
C TYR A 21 17.19 6.45 2.86
N ASP A 22 16.82 7.72 2.68
CA ASP A 22 17.73 8.86 2.74
C ASP A 22 17.38 9.73 3.96
N ASN A 23 18.40 10.06 4.76
CA ASN A 23 18.25 10.81 6.00
C ASN A 23 17.91 12.30 5.80
N VAL A 24 17.90 12.80 4.56
CA VAL A 24 17.32 14.12 4.26
C VAL A 24 15.85 14.20 4.70
N HIS A 25 15.16 13.05 4.74
CA HIS A 25 13.80 12.89 5.24
C HIS A 25 13.70 12.77 6.76
N ASP A 26 14.77 13.05 7.52
CA ASP A 26 14.70 13.31 8.96
C ASP A 26 14.41 14.80 9.24
N SER A 27 14.29 15.63 8.20
CA SER A 27 13.92 17.04 8.32
C SER A 27 12.45 17.26 7.95
N MET A 28 11.76 18.18 8.64
CA MET A 28 10.32 18.42 8.37
C MET A 28 10.03 18.88 6.94
N PRO A 29 10.74 19.88 6.38
CA PRO A 29 10.46 20.36 5.02
C PRO A 29 10.65 19.26 3.97
N HIS A 30 9.95 19.39 2.85
CA HIS A 30 10.25 18.59 1.67
C HIS A 30 11.66 18.93 1.14
N PRO A 31 12.53 17.93 0.85
CA PRO A 31 13.86 18.18 0.29
C PRO A 31 13.81 18.89 -1.06
N THR A 32 14.60 19.95 -1.24
CA THR A 32 14.60 20.78 -2.46
C THR A 32 15.40 20.18 -3.62
N THR A 33 16.22 19.16 -3.36
CA THR A 33 17.00 18.42 -4.36
C THR A 33 16.62 16.96 -4.31
N PRO A 34 16.80 16.18 -5.40
CA PRO A 34 16.67 14.73 -5.36
C PRO A 34 17.50 14.10 -4.24
N ASP A 35 17.02 12.98 -3.72
CA ASP A 35 17.67 12.21 -2.67
C ASP A 35 19.00 11.64 -3.20
N ALA A 36 20.02 11.57 -2.35
CA ALA A 36 21.33 11.05 -2.71
C ALA A 36 21.41 9.52 -2.57
N ALA A 37 20.46 8.92 -1.88
CA ALA A 37 20.30 7.48 -1.70
C ALA A 37 18.83 7.07 -1.78
N GLY A 38 18.58 5.76 -1.93
CA GLY A 38 17.25 5.20 -1.79
C GLY A 38 16.35 5.29 -3.02
N ASN A 39 16.71 6.08 -4.03
CA ASN A 39 15.87 6.45 -5.16
C ASN A 39 15.93 5.47 -6.35
N GLY A 40 15.64 4.20 -6.06
CA GLY A 40 15.60 3.15 -7.06
C GLY A 40 14.85 1.90 -6.60
N ILE A 41 14.63 0.97 -7.50
CA ILE A 41 14.11 -0.38 -7.22
C ILE A 41 15.04 -1.39 -7.87
N TYR A 42 15.35 -2.47 -7.15
CA TYR A 42 16.34 -3.46 -7.57
C TYR A 42 15.70 -4.84 -7.62
N PHE A 43 16.04 -5.58 -8.67
CA PHE A 43 15.84 -7.03 -8.73
C PHE A 43 17.19 -7.69 -8.49
N LEU A 44 17.26 -8.46 -7.41
CA LEU A 44 18.44 -9.23 -7.06
C LEU A 44 18.17 -10.70 -7.35
N ASP A 45 19.19 -11.42 -7.80
CA ASP A 45 19.17 -12.87 -7.80
C ASP A 45 18.96 -13.37 -6.36
N LEU A 46 18.07 -14.34 -6.17
CA LEU A 46 17.75 -14.85 -4.84
C LEU A 46 18.93 -15.61 -4.19
N GLU A 47 19.77 -16.28 -4.99
CA GLU A 47 20.85 -17.12 -4.49
C GLU A 47 22.18 -16.37 -4.38
N SER A 48 22.59 -15.65 -5.42
CA SER A 48 23.87 -14.94 -5.45
C SER A 48 23.80 -13.56 -4.82
N GLY A 49 22.61 -12.93 -4.85
CA GLY A 49 22.43 -11.53 -4.47
C GLY A 49 22.92 -10.52 -5.52
N ASP A 50 23.31 -10.98 -6.71
CA ASP A 50 23.71 -10.10 -7.80
C ASP A 50 22.54 -9.23 -8.26
N VAL A 51 22.83 -7.99 -8.65
CA VAL A 51 21.81 -7.11 -9.25
C VAL A 51 21.57 -7.57 -10.68
N LEU A 52 20.36 -8.03 -10.96
CA LEU A 52 19.93 -8.48 -12.29
C LEU A 52 19.31 -7.34 -13.10
N TRP A 53 18.68 -6.38 -12.43
CA TRP A 53 18.00 -5.25 -13.05
C TRP A 53 17.72 -4.16 -12.02
N ARG A 54 17.72 -2.89 -12.43
CA ARG A 54 17.16 -1.80 -11.61
C ARG A 54 16.43 -0.71 -12.41
N ALA A 55 15.53 -0.04 -11.69
CA ALA A 55 15.02 1.27 -12.07
C ALA A 55 15.66 2.36 -11.20
N GLY A 56 15.96 3.51 -11.81
CA GLY A 56 16.52 4.68 -11.13
C GLY A 56 16.54 5.92 -12.02
N ILE A 57 17.01 7.04 -11.48
CA ILE A 57 17.07 8.31 -12.23
C ILE A 57 18.29 8.41 -13.16
N ASP A 58 19.35 7.67 -12.85
CA ASP A 58 20.62 7.78 -13.57
C ASP A 58 20.75 6.75 -14.69
N GLY A 59 21.61 7.06 -15.67
CA GLY A 59 21.75 6.25 -16.89
C GLY A 59 22.47 4.91 -16.71
N ALA A 60 22.82 4.51 -15.48
CA ALA A 60 23.28 3.14 -15.20
C ALA A 60 22.13 2.21 -14.79
N ALA A 61 20.89 2.69 -14.74
CA ALA A 61 19.70 1.85 -14.55
C ALA A 61 19.19 1.34 -15.91
N GLU A 62 18.79 0.06 -15.96
CA GLU A 62 18.16 -0.54 -17.14
C GLU A 62 16.83 0.16 -17.49
N LEU A 63 16.10 0.64 -16.48
CA LEU A 63 14.97 1.54 -16.64
C LEU A 63 15.25 2.90 -16.00
N THR A 64 15.60 3.87 -16.84
CA THR A 64 15.84 5.25 -16.40
C THR A 64 14.53 6.03 -16.33
N LEU A 65 14.14 6.48 -15.13
CA LEU A 65 12.91 7.25 -14.88
C LEU A 65 13.24 8.57 -14.18
N SER A 66 12.98 9.69 -14.87
CA SER A 66 13.32 11.03 -14.39
C SER A 66 12.64 11.42 -13.08
N GLY A 67 11.46 10.83 -12.78
CA GLY A 67 10.73 11.08 -11.55
C GLY A 67 11.23 10.31 -10.33
N MET A 68 12.18 9.37 -10.46
CA MET A 68 12.72 8.59 -9.33
C MET A 68 13.73 9.42 -8.53
N THR A 69 13.26 10.52 -7.97
CA THR A 69 14.03 11.51 -7.20
C THR A 69 14.00 11.23 -5.70
N ARG A 70 13.19 10.27 -5.24
CA ARG A 70 12.87 10.05 -3.83
C ARG A 70 13.10 8.63 -3.39
N ALA A 71 13.47 8.49 -2.12
CA ALA A 71 13.78 7.21 -1.50
C ALA A 71 12.55 6.29 -1.38
N PHE A 72 12.76 5.00 -1.61
CA PHE A 72 11.78 3.91 -1.48
C PHE A 72 12.13 3.03 -0.26
N PRO A 73 11.73 3.44 0.97
CA PRO A 73 12.10 2.73 2.20
C PRO A 73 11.19 1.54 2.53
N ASN A 74 10.09 1.37 1.80
CA ASN A 74 9.07 0.38 2.07
C ASN A 74 9.17 -0.83 1.12
N GLN A 75 8.42 -1.88 1.45
CA GLN A 75 8.34 -3.08 0.63
C GLN A 75 7.63 -2.79 -0.69
N ILE A 76 8.19 -3.28 -1.80
CA ILE A 76 7.57 -3.23 -3.13
C ILE A 76 6.47 -4.30 -3.20
N ARG A 77 5.26 -3.91 -3.60
CA ARG A 77 4.13 -4.83 -3.73
C ARG A 77 4.15 -5.49 -5.11
N VAL A 78 4.54 -6.76 -5.15
CA VAL A 78 4.55 -7.59 -6.37
C VAL A 78 3.23 -8.36 -6.49
N VAL A 79 2.66 -8.39 -7.70
CA VAL A 79 1.37 -9.01 -8.01
C VAL A 79 1.51 -9.96 -9.19
N ASP A 80 1.03 -11.19 -9.00
CA ASP A 80 0.71 -12.15 -10.05
C ASP A 80 -0.80 -12.02 -10.33
N LEU A 81 -1.15 -11.56 -11.52
CA LEU A 81 -2.52 -11.26 -11.94
C LEU A 81 -3.15 -12.43 -12.70
N ASN A 82 -2.34 -13.34 -13.23
CA ASN A 82 -2.78 -14.39 -14.14
C ASN A 82 -2.69 -15.81 -13.52
N GLY A 83 -2.01 -15.95 -12.37
CA GLY A 83 -1.86 -17.19 -11.61
C GLY A 83 -0.77 -18.14 -12.12
N ASP A 84 0.13 -17.67 -12.99
CA ASP A 84 1.23 -18.46 -13.56
C ASP A 84 2.47 -18.55 -12.65
N ARG A 85 2.41 -17.95 -11.45
CA ARG A 85 3.49 -17.86 -10.44
C ARG A 85 4.62 -16.90 -10.81
N PHE A 86 4.49 -16.12 -11.88
CA PHE A 86 5.40 -15.03 -12.22
C PHE A 86 4.80 -13.68 -11.86
N ALA A 87 5.71 -12.72 -11.60
CA ALA A 87 5.31 -11.35 -11.34
C ALA A 87 4.85 -10.68 -12.64
N ASP A 88 3.63 -10.14 -12.65
CA ASP A 88 3.07 -9.37 -13.77
C ASP A 88 3.19 -7.87 -13.55
N ARG A 89 3.08 -7.45 -12.28
CA ARG A 89 3.02 -6.04 -11.91
C ARG A 89 3.63 -5.78 -10.55
N MET A 90 4.16 -4.57 -10.38
CA MET A 90 4.58 -4.07 -9.08
C MET A 90 3.99 -2.69 -8.79
N TYR A 91 3.76 -2.43 -7.51
CA TYR A 91 3.43 -1.11 -7.00
C TYR A 91 4.43 -0.72 -5.93
N ALA A 92 4.82 0.55 -5.93
CA ALA A 92 5.74 1.11 -4.95
C ALA A 92 5.25 2.48 -4.51
N SER A 93 5.75 2.95 -3.37
CA SER A 93 5.55 4.32 -2.91
C SER A 93 6.86 4.88 -2.39
N ASP A 94 7.05 6.19 -2.51
CA ASP A 94 8.26 6.87 -2.06
C ASP A 94 7.98 7.94 -1.00
N LEU A 95 9.05 8.52 -0.47
CA LEU A 95 8.99 9.61 0.51
C LEU A 95 8.64 10.98 -0.08
N GLY A 96 8.50 11.09 -1.41
CA GLY A 96 7.92 12.26 -2.06
C GLY A 96 6.39 12.28 -2.03
N GLY A 97 5.77 11.15 -1.67
CA GLY A 97 4.34 10.95 -1.77
C GLY A 97 3.87 10.46 -3.13
N GLN A 98 4.76 9.90 -3.95
CA GLN A 98 4.41 9.31 -5.22
C GLN A 98 3.98 7.85 -5.03
N ILE A 99 3.04 7.39 -5.86
CA ILE A 99 2.76 5.97 -6.07
C ILE A 99 3.20 5.62 -7.48
N TRP A 100 3.96 4.54 -7.57
CA TRP A 100 4.54 4.03 -8.80
C TRP A 100 3.88 2.71 -9.17
N ARG A 101 3.76 2.50 -10.48
CA ARG A 101 3.37 1.22 -11.05
C ARG A 101 4.41 0.79 -12.08
N PHE A 102 4.70 -0.50 -12.08
CA PHE A 102 5.61 -1.13 -13.03
C PHE A 102 4.93 -2.37 -13.62
N ASP A 103 4.89 -2.49 -14.95
CA ASP A 103 4.41 -3.68 -15.63
C ASP A 103 5.58 -4.52 -16.11
N ILE A 104 5.50 -5.84 -15.86
CA ILE A 104 6.54 -6.80 -16.17
C ILE A 104 6.13 -7.61 -17.41
N PHE A 105 7.07 -7.75 -18.33
CA PHE A 105 6.91 -8.50 -19.56
C PHE A 105 7.85 -9.71 -19.51
N GLY A 106 7.38 -10.82 -18.93
CA GLY A 106 8.17 -12.05 -18.82
C GLY A 106 8.70 -12.53 -20.17
N GLY A 107 9.98 -12.90 -20.24
CA GLY A 107 10.65 -13.36 -21.47
C GLY A 107 11.10 -12.22 -22.40
N LYS A 108 11.34 -11.03 -21.86
CA LYS A 108 11.90 -9.86 -22.56
C LYS A 108 13.30 -9.52 -22.02
N GLN A 109 14.07 -8.76 -22.80
CA GLN A 109 15.48 -8.47 -22.48
C GLN A 109 15.55 -7.52 -21.28
N PRO A 110 16.44 -7.76 -20.29
CA PRO A 110 16.61 -6.88 -19.13
C PRO A 110 16.89 -5.42 -19.50
N ASP A 111 17.65 -5.21 -20.59
CA ASP A 111 18.05 -3.93 -21.16
C ASP A 111 17.19 -3.49 -22.36
N GLY A 112 16.09 -4.19 -22.63
CA GLY A 112 15.23 -3.90 -23.76
C GLY A 112 14.48 -2.56 -23.62
N ILE A 113 14.07 -1.98 -24.74
CA ILE A 113 13.34 -0.71 -24.79
C ILE A 113 11.98 -0.92 -25.47
N GLY A 114 10.93 -0.29 -24.96
CA GLY A 114 9.58 -0.37 -25.55
C GLY A 114 8.98 -1.78 -25.45
N PRO A 115 8.52 -2.39 -26.56
CA PRO A 115 7.86 -3.72 -26.52
C PRO A 115 8.81 -4.87 -26.15
N ASP A 116 10.13 -4.62 -26.11
CA ASP A 116 11.15 -5.59 -25.74
C ASP A 116 11.73 -5.36 -24.34
N ALA A 117 11.22 -4.37 -23.60
CA ALA A 117 11.64 -4.10 -22.23
C ALA A 117 11.13 -5.17 -21.26
N LEU A 118 11.98 -5.60 -20.32
CA LEU A 118 11.58 -6.46 -19.20
C LEU A 118 10.51 -5.77 -18.32
N VAL A 119 10.69 -4.48 -18.07
CA VAL A 119 9.81 -3.68 -17.21
C VAL A 119 9.58 -2.30 -17.85
N THR A 120 8.34 -1.84 -17.81
CA THR A 120 7.98 -0.43 -18.02
C THR A 120 7.41 0.12 -16.71
N GLY A 121 7.48 1.44 -16.51
CA GLY A 121 6.94 2.01 -15.28
C GLY A 121 6.89 3.52 -15.24
N GLY A 122 6.18 4.02 -14.24
CA GLY A 122 6.02 5.44 -14.01
C GLY A 122 5.21 5.75 -12.75
N VAL A 123 5.15 7.03 -12.43
CA VAL A 123 4.25 7.54 -11.39
C VAL A 123 2.82 7.39 -11.90
N ILE A 124 1.92 6.93 -11.04
CA ILE A 124 0.47 6.88 -11.31
C ILE A 124 -0.33 7.77 -10.37
N ALA A 125 0.28 8.22 -9.26
CA ALA A 125 -0.32 9.19 -8.36
C ALA A 125 0.75 10.05 -7.67
N GLN A 126 0.43 11.33 -7.45
CA GLN A 126 1.17 12.26 -6.62
C GLN A 126 0.27 12.73 -5.48
N LEU A 127 0.54 12.23 -4.28
CA LEU A 127 -0.25 12.50 -3.08
C LEU A 127 0.55 13.25 -2.01
N GLY A 128 1.81 13.59 -2.25
CA GLY A 128 2.65 14.37 -1.36
C GLY A 128 3.21 15.63 -2.01
N ALA A 129 4.40 16.02 -1.58
CA ALA A 129 5.01 17.30 -1.90
C ALA A 129 5.89 17.28 -3.17
N GLU A 130 6.23 16.10 -3.68
CA GLU A 130 7.11 16.01 -4.86
C GLU A 130 6.47 16.68 -6.08
N GLY A 131 7.25 17.47 -6.82
CA GLY A 131 6.77 18.23 -7.98
C GLY A 131 5.99 19.52 -7.65
N LEU A 132 5.65 19.80 -6.38
CA LEU A 132 5.06 21.08 -6.01
C LEU A 132 6.09 22.21 -6.07
N GLY A 133 5.72 23.36 -6.64
CA GLY A 133 6.64 24.50 -6.76
C GLY A 133 6.96 25.21 -5.43
N SER A 134 6.12 25.06 -4.40
CA SER A 134 6.31 25.65 -3.08
C SER A 134 5.57 24.83 -2.02
N PRO A 135 6.08 23.63 -1.67
CA PRO A 135 5.41 22.74 -0.73
C PRO A 135 5.44 23.33 0.69
N THR A 136 4.32 23.22 1.39
CA THR A 136 4.19 23.51 2.82
C THR A 136 4.44 22.26 3.65
N PHE A 137 4.50 22.40 4.97
CA PHE A 137 4.53 21.24 5.86
C PHE A 137 3.27 20.37 5.70
N GLU A 138 2.11 20.97 5.50
CA GLU A 138 0.86 20.22 5.32
C GLU A 138 0.88 19.33 4.07
N ASP A 139 1.57 19.76 3.01
CA ASP A 139 1.72 19.03 1.75
C ASP A 139 2.72 17.87 1.84
N THR A 140 3.61 17.88 2.84
CA THR A 140 4.74 16.94 2.93
C THR A 140 4.33 15.58 3.51
N ARG A 141 3.30 14.96 2.92
CA ARG A 141 2.87 13.60 3.21
C ARG A 141 3.89 12.60 2.66
N ARG A 142 4.33 11.67 3.51
CA ARG A 142 5.35 10.66 3.19
C ARG A 142 4.77 9.26 3.34
N PHE A 143 5.26 8.33 2.52
CA PHE A 143 4.85 6.93 2.57
C PHE A 143 5.99 6.02 3.05
N TYR A 144 5.94 5.64 4.33
CA TYR A 144 6.84 4.64 4.93
C TYR A 144 6.28 3.22 4.88
N ASN A 145 5.02 3.08 4.48
CA ASN A 145 4.30 1.82 4.41
C ASN A 145 4.22 1.34 2.97
N ALA A 146 4.16 0.03 2.77
CA ALA A 146 3.91 -0.55 1.46
C ALA A 146 2.48 -0.24 0.99
N THR A 147 2.25 -0.31 -0.32
CA THR A 147 0.91 -0.28 -0.89
C THR A 147 0.18 -1.60 -0.60
N ASP A 148 -1.08 -1.50 -0.21
CA ASP A 148 -2.01 -2.62 -0.09
C ASP A 148 -2.85 -2.70 -1.36
N VAL A 149 -2.70 -3.80 -2.10
CA VAL A 149 -3.28 -3.94 -3.44
C VAL A 149 -4.22 -5.12 -3.47
N ALA A 150 -5.47 -4.88 -3.84
CA ALA A 150 -6.51 -5.88 -3.95
C ALA A 150 -7.38 -5.66 -5.20
N ILE A 151 -7.76 -6.76 -5.86
CA ILE A 151 -8.77 -6.71 -6.91
C ILE A 151 -10.15 -6.53 -6.27
N PHE A 152 -10.96 -5.62 -6.83
CA PHE A 152 -12.32 -5.38 -6.36
C PHE A 152 -13.33 -5.39 -7.50
N ASP A 153 -14.40 -6.15 -7.27
CA ASP A 153 -15.57 -6.23 -8.14
C ASP A 153 -16.70 -5.37 -7.57
N ASP A 154 -16.87 -4.19 -8.15
CA ASP A 154 -18.00 -3.33 -7.88
C ASP A 154 -19.22 -3.77 -8.72
N PHE A 155 -19.92 -4.80 -8.24
CA PHE A 155 -21.14 -5.29 -8.89
C PHE A 155 -22.28 -4.26 -8.97
N SER A 156 -22.31 -3.25 -8.08
CA SER A 156 -23.39 -2.25 -8.12
C SER A 156 -23.18 -1.21 -9.21
N GLN A 157 -21.93 -0.99 -9.64
CA GLN A 157 -21.60 -0.07 -10.72
C GLN A 157 -21.07 -0.80 -11.96
N SER A 158 -21.02 -2.14 -11.96
CA SER A 158 -20.49 -2.99 -13.03
C SER A 158 -19.05 -2.62 -13.43
N ARG A 159 -18.17 -2.45 -12.43
CA ARG A 159 -16.76 -2.09 -12.64
C ARG A 159 -15.84 -3.02 -11.88
N ARG A 160 -14.65 -3.25 -12.44
CA ARG A 160 -13.54 -3.95 -11.79
C ARG A 160 -12.32 -3.03 -11.79
N PHE A 161 -11.59 -3.03 -10.68
CA PHE A 161 -10.35 -2.26 -10.55
C PHE A 161 -9.41 -2.93 -9.54
N LEU A 162 -8.13 -2.59 -9.60
CA LEU A 162 -7.21 -2.81 -8.50
C LEU A 162 -7.30 -1.61 -7.56
N ALA A 163 -7.72 -1.86 -6.32
CA ALA A 163 -7.67 -0.88 -5.25
C ALA A 163 -6.24 -0.83 -4.71
N ILE A 164 -5.66 0.37 -4.69
CA ILE A 164 -4.33 0.63 -4.14
C ILE A 164 -4.53 1.50 -2.91
N SER A 165 -4.49 0.87 -1.75
CA SER A 165 -4.70 1.51 -0.45
C SER A 165 -3.38 1.85 0.23
N ILE A 166 -3.27 3.06 0.77
CA ILE A 166 -2.07 3.52 1.46
C ILE A 166 -2.39 4.69 2.39
N GLY A 167 -1.72 4.74 3.54
CA GLY A 167 -1.83 5.86 4.48
C GLY A 167 -0.51 6.62 4.60
N SER A 168 -0.60 7.94 4.68
CA SER A 168 0.54 8.81 4.95
C SER A 168 0.86 8.88 6.43
N GLY A 169 2.13 9.13 6.74
CA GLY A 169 2.54 9.42 8.11
C GLY A 169 4.03 9.68 8.22
N TYR A 170 4.42 10.63 9.06
CA TYR A 170 5.82 10.95 9.25
C TYR A 170 6.48 10.04 10.29
N ARG A 171 7.03 8.89 9.84
CA ARG A 171 7.60 7.88 10.75
C ARG A 171 8.88 8.32 11.46
N ALA A 172 9.74 9.12 10.82
CA ALA A 172 10.98 9.60 11.45
C ALA A 172 10.71 10.61 12.59
N HIS A 173 9.59 11.34 12.50
CA HIS A 173 9.10 12.26 13.54
C HIS A 173 7.65 11.92 13.92
N PRO A 174 7.42 10.81 14.64
CA PRO A 174 6.07 10.35 14.95
C PRO A 174 5.33 11.27 15.92
N LEU A 175 6.03 12.22 16.56
CA LEU A 175 5.48 13.26 17.43
C LEU A 175 5.03 14.52 16.67
N ASP A 176 5.37 14.64 15.39
CA ASP A 176 5.01 15.79 14.56
C ASP A 176 3.54 15.71 14.13
N ASN A 177 2.80 16.81 14.27
CA ASN A 177 1.39 16.92 13.83
C ASN A 177 1.21 18.11 12.86
N THR A 178 2.26 18.49 12.13
CA THR A 178 2.18 19.59 11.16
C THR A 178 1.65 19.13 9.80
N ASN A 179 1.76 17.83 9.50
CA ASN A 179 1.17 17.24 8.30
C ASN A 179 -0.33 16.97 8.49
N ASN A 180 -1.11 17.22 7.44
CA ASN A 180 -2.49 16.73 7.35
C ASN A 180 -2.48 15.32 6.77
N ASP A 181 -2.25 14.32 7.62
CA ASP A 181 -2.16 12.92 7.21
C ASP A 181 -3.51 12.36 6.73
N ARG A 182 -3.45 11.44 5.76
CA ARG A 182 -4.63 10.90 5.09
C ARG A 182 -4.46 9.43 4.77
N PHE A 183 -5.60 8.76 4.58
CA PHE A 183 -5.65 7.44 3.98
C PHE A 183 -6.25 7.54 2.58
N TYR A 184 -5.68 6.83 1.63
CA TYR A 184 -6.05 6.85 0.22
C TYR A 184 -6.42 5.45 -0.25
N SER A 185 -7.36 5.38 -1.19
CA SER A 185 -7.61 4.18 -2.00
C SER A 185 -7.80 4.58 -3.46
N ILE A 186 -6.76 4.38 -4.25
CA ILE A 186 -6.74 4.68 -5.69
C ILE A 186 -7.31 3.49 -6.47
N ARG A 187 -7.96 3.78 -7.59
CA ARG A 187 -8.53 2.79 -8.50
C ARG A 187 -7.70 2.73 -9.77
N ASP A 188 -6.89 1.68 -9.88
CA ASP A 188 -6.26 1.32 -11.14
C ASP A 188 -7.25 0.49 -11.98
N LYS A 189 -7.72 1.10 -13.08
CA LYS A 189 -8.72 0.51 -13.98
C LYS A 189 -8.11 -0.49 -14.96
N ASP A 190 -6.80 -0.44 -15.17
CA ASP A 190 -6.07 -1.30 -16.11
C ASP A 190 -5.67 -2.62 -15.44
N VAL A 191 -6.68 -3.35 -14.97
CA VAL A 191 -6.51 -4.54 -14.12
C VAL A 191 -5.61 -5.60 -14.76
N PHE A 192 -5.83 -5.90 -16.05
CA PHE A 192 -5.05 -6.89 -16.79
C PHE A 192 -4.24 -6.29 -17.95
N ASN A 193 -4.40 -4.99 -18.20
CA ASN A 193 -3.69 -4.30 -19.27
C ASN A 193 -2.35 -3.80 -18.73
N ARG A 194 -1.26 -4.23 -19.36
CA ARG A 194 0.08 -3.67 -19.13
C ARG A 194 0.24 -2.39 -19.95
N LEU A 195 0.90 -1.39 -19.39
CA LEU A 195 1.17 -0.11 -20.04
C LEU A 195 2.56 -0.13 -20.68
N SER A 196 2.70 0.43 -21.87
CA SER A 196 4.01 0.68 -22.46
C SER A 196 4.69 1.87 -21.76
N GLN A 197 5.99 2.07 -21.98
CA GLN A 197 6.66 3.24 -21.43
C GLN A 197 6.04 4.56 -21.93
N ALA A 198 5.61 4.61 -23.20
CA ALA A 198 4.94 5.79 -23.75
C ALA A 198 3.58 6.08 -23.08
N ASP A 199 2.87 5.04 -22.62
CA ASP A 199 1.63 5.20 -21.86
C ASP A 199 1.91 5.76 -20.45
N TYR A 200 3.02 5.35 -19.81
CA TYR A 200 3.47 5.92 -18.55
C TYR A 200 3.94 7.37 -18.69
N ASP A 201 4.72 7.67 -19.72
CA ASP A 201 5.22 9.02 -19.99
C ASP A 201 4.10 10.04 -20.27
N SER A 202 2.93 9.56 -20.67
CA SER A 202 1.72 10.36 -20.92
C SER A 202 0.59 10.11 -19.91
N TYR A 203 0.89 9.42 -18.80
CA TYR A 203 -0.12 9.04 -17.82
C TYR A 203 -0.71 10.28 -17.13
N ASP A 204 -2.04 10.27 -16.98
CA ASP A 204 -2.76 11.28 -16.21
C ASP A 204 -2.58 10.99 -14.71
N ILE A 205 -1.59 11.65 -14.10
CA ILE A 205 -1.18 11.42 -12.71
C ILE A 205 -2.33 11.78 -11.77
N VAL A 206 -2.74 10.81 -10.95
CA VAL A 206 -3.81 11.01 -9.96
C VAL A 206 -3.33 11.96 -8.86
N ASP A 207 -4.09 13.01 -8.62
CA ASP A 207 -3.91 13.91 -7.48
C ASP A 207 -5.11 13.88 -6.51
N GLU A 208 -5.08 14.71 -5.48
CA GLU A 208 -6.13 14.74 -4.47
C GLU A 208 -7.50 15.25 -4.95
N ASN A 209 -7.55 15.99 -6.06
CA ASN A 209 -8.79 16.50 -6.66
C ASN A 209 -9.54 15.40 -7.42
N ASP A 210 -8.83 14.36 -7.84
CA ASP A 210 -9.42 13.19 -8.50
C ASP A 210 -10.04 12.18 -7.53
N LEU A 211 -9.85 12.40 -6.22
CA LEU A 211 -10.29 11.50 -5.16
C LEU A 211 -11.45 12.12 -4.38
N VAL A 212 -12.50 11.33 -4.16
CA VAL A 212 -13.64 11.73 -3.35
C VAL A 212 -13.25 11.72 -1.87
N GLU A 213 -13.46 12.83 -1.16
CA GLU A 213 -13.31 12.89 0.29
C GLU A 213 -14.47 12.16 0.98
N VAL A 214 -14.16 11.30 1.93
CA VAL A 214 -15.15 10.46 2.64
C VAL A 214 -15.23 10.77 4.14
N SER A 215 -14.28 11.53 4.69
CA SER A 215 -14.33 11.97 6.09
C SER A 215 -15.61 12.76 6.37
N GLY A 216 -16.24 12.51 7.52
CA GLY A 216 -17.47 13.19 7.92
C GLY A 216 -18.71 12.86 7.08
N SER A 217 -18.67 11.81 6.27
CA SER A 217 -19.82 11.37 5.46
C SER A 217 -19.97 9.85 5.44
N VAL A 218 -21.14 9.35 5.03
CA VAL A 218 -21.39 7.94 4.69
C VAL A 218 -22.15 7.88 3.36
N GLY A 219 -22.07 6.75 2.65
CA GLY A 219 -22.73 6.58 1.37
C GLY A 219 -22.09 7.41 0.25
N ALA A 220 -20.80 7.71 0.36
CA ALA A 220 -20.08 8.46 -0.66
C ALA A 220 -20.18 7.74 -2.02
N VAL A 221 -20.54 8.48 -3.07
CA VAL A 221 -20.65 7.96 -4.43
C VAL A 221 -19.34 8.23 -5.15
N ILE A 222 -18.61 7.16 -5.45
CA ILE A 222 -17.40 7.27 -6.28
C ILE A 222 -17.79 7.03 -7.74
N GLY A 223 -17.89 8.13 -8.48
CA GLY A 223 -18.32 8.22 -9.86
C GLY A 223 -17.38 7.52 -10.84
N ALA A 224 -17.77 7.54 -12.12
CA ALA A 224 -17.03 6.88 -13.19
C ALA A 224 -15.65 7.51 -13.45
N ASN A 225 -15.57 8.83 -13.28
CA ASN A 225 -14.35 9.60 -13.54
C ASN A 225 -13.45 9.70 -12.30
N ASP A 226 -14.02 9.60 -11.10
CA ASP A 226 -13.26 9.61 -9.86
C ASP A 226 -12.25 8.47 -9.83
N ARG A 227 -11.02 8.81 -9.45
CA ARG A 227 -9.87 7.91 -9.44
C ARG A 227 -9.74 7.16 -8.12
N GLY A 228 -10.70 7.31 -7.22
CA GLY A 228 -10.74 6.63 -5.93
C GLY A 228 -11.38 7.47 -4.84
N TRP A 229 -10.97 7.23 -3.60
CA TRP A 229 -11.38 8.00 -2.45
C TRP A 229 -10.20 8.29 -1.53
N LYS A 230 -10.35 9.34 -0.73
CA LYS A 230 -9.44 9.72 0.36
C LYS A 230 -10.25 9.92 1.63
N LEU A 231 -9.62 9.61 2.76
CA LEU A 231 -10.12 9.87 4.10
C LEU A 231 -9.11 10.79 4.79
N THR A 232 -9.51 12.05 5.02
CA THR A 232 -8.72 12.95 5.84
C THR A 232 -8.76 12.50 7.30
N LEU A 233 -7.59 12.25 7.90
CA LEU A 233 -7.50 11.81 9.29
C LEU A 233 -7.60 13.02 10.25
N PRO A 234 -7.96 12.80 11.52
CA PRO A 234 -7.80 13.82 12.54
C PRO A 234 -6.36 14.37 12.55
N ALA A 235 -6.19 15.67 12.77
CA ALA A 235 -4.90 16.36 12.60
C ALA A 235 -3.73 15.81 13.45
N ASN A 236 -4.02 15.01 14.48
CA ASN A 236 -3.02 14.37 15.32
C ASN A 236 -2.79 12.88 15.01
N GLN A 237 -3.38 12.35 13.94
CA GLN A 237 -3.31 10.94 13.58
C GLN A 237 -2.51 10.73 12.30
N LYS A 238 -1.74 9.64 12.25
CA LYS A 238 -0.90 9.29 11.10
C LYS A 238 -0.80 7.79 10.93
N VAL A 239 -0.64 7.30 9.69
CA VAL A 239 -0.58 5.86 9.40
C VAL A 239 0.87 5.43 9.31
N LEU A 240 1.30 4.58 10.24
CA LEU A 240 2.70 4.13 10.39
C LEU A 240 2.86 2.61 10.23
N ALA A 241 1.81 1.95 9.73
CA ALA A 241 1.82 0.54 9.37
C ALA A 241 1.05 0.32 8.05
N THR A 242 1.49 -0.67 7.28
CA THR A 242 0.80 -1.11 6.05
C THR A 242 -0.64 -1.54 6.35
N SER A 243 -1.59 -1.11 5.51
CA SER A 243 -2.97 -1.60 5.60
C SER A 243 -3.09 -3.02 5.08
N ILE A 244 -4.21 -3.68 5.37
CA ILE A 244 -4.58 -4.94 4.73
C ILE A 244 -6.01 -4.86 4.28
N THR A 245 -6.22 -5.23 3.03
CA THR A 245 -7.54 -5.43 2.46
C THR A 245 -7.90 -6.89 2.54
N PHE A 246 -9.05 -7.17 3.15
CA PHE A 246 -9.58 -8.52 3.23
C PHE A 246 -11.11 -8.49 3.28
N ASN A 247 -11.76 -9.38 2.53
CA ASN A 247 -13.21 -9.48 2.48
C ASN A 247 -13.92 -8.13 2.15
N ASN A 248 -13.39 -7.38 1.18
CA ASN A 248 -13.88 -6.04 0.77
C ASN A 248 -13.78 -4.94 1.85
N GLU A 249 -13.07 -5.20 2.94
CA GLU A 249 -12.80 -4.25 4.02
C GLU A 249 -11.31 -3.91 4.02
N VAL A 250 -10.98 -2.65 4.22
CA VAL A 250 -9.62 -2.16 4.44
C VAL A 250 -9.41 -1.94 5.93
N PHE A 251 -8.37 -2.59 6.47
CA PHE A 251 -7.94 -2.48 7.84
C PHE A 251 -6.64 -1.69 7.89
N PHE A 252 -6.61 -0.57 8.60
CA PHE A 252 -5.38 0.19 8.82
C PHE A 252 -5.33 0.77 10.21
N VAL A 253 -4.12 1.04 10.70
CA VAL A 253 -3.91 1.56 12.05
C VAL A 253 -3.32 2.96 11.96
N ALA A 254 -3.99 3.91 12.58
CA ALA A 254 -3.47 5.25 12.79
C ALA A 254 -2.91 5.39 14.21
N PHE A 255 -1.84 6.15 14.34
CA PHE A 255 -1.17 6.47 15.58
C PHE A 255 -1.36 7.96 15.90
N ALA A 256 -1.71 8.29 17.14
CA ALA A 256 -1.63 9.65 17.65
C ALA A 256 -0.61 9.77 18.78
N PRO A 257 0.38 10.67 18.67
CA PRO A 257 1.33 10.90 19.74
C PRO A 257 0.68 11.61 20.94
N ASP A 258 1.13 11.26 22.15
CA ASP A 258 0.88 12.06 23.35
C ASP A 258 1.92 13.19 23.44
N ILE A 259 1.61 14.31 22.79
CA ILE A 259 2.52 15.46 22.70
C ILE A 259 2.74 16.15 24.06
N THR A 260 1.78 16.06 25.00
CA THR A 260 1.90 16.69 26.32
C THR A 260 2.87 15.93 27.20
N ALA A 261 2.78 14.60 27.20
CA ALA A 261 3.73 13.77 27.92
C ALA A 261 5.13 13.81 27.28
N ALA A 262 5.22 13.83 25.94
CA ALA A 262 6.49 13.98 25.23
C ALA A 262 7.21 15.29 25.57
N ALA A 263 6.47 16.41 25.64
CA ALA A 263 7.03 17.72 26.00
C ALA A 263 7.59 17.78 27.43
N THR A 264 7.18 16.86 28.31
CA THR A 264 7.60 16.78 29.72
C THR A 264 8.56 15.62 29.98
N CYS A 265 9.03 14.92 28.94
CA CYS A 265 9.80 13.67 29.05
C CYS A 265 9.15 12.66 30.01
N SER A 266 7.82 12.67 30.10
CA SER A 266 7.07 11.70 30.89
C SER A 266 6.65 10.53 30.01
N ALA A 267 6.26 9.42 30.64
CA ALA A 267 5.77 8.24 29.94
C ALA A 267 4.42 8.52 29.27
N GLY A 268 4.45 9.17 28.11
CA GLY A 268 3.31 9.30 27.22
C GLY A 268 3.05 8.00 26.51
N ILE A 269 1.81 7.53 26.55
CA ILE A 269 1.39 6.36 25.81
C ILE A 269 0.66 6.89 24.58
N GLY A 270 1.34 6.93 23.43
CA GLY A 270 0.68 7.23 22.16
C GLY A 270 -0.51 6.29 21.94
N ARG A 271 -1.57 6.80 21.33
CA ARG A 271 -2.83 6.07 21.12
C ARG A 271 -2.85 5.47 19.72
N ASN A 272 -3.44 4.28 19.61
CA ASN A 272 -3.62 3.60 18.33
C ASN A 272 -5.11 3.46 18.02
N PHE A 273 -5.43 3.63 16.75
CA PHE A 273 -6.80 3.64 16.22
C PHE A 273 -6.87 2.64 15.08
N LEU A 274 -7.59 1.54 15.28
CA LEU A 274 -7.90 0.61 14.21
C LEU A 274 -9.06 1.17 13.39
N TYR A 275 -8.81 1.45 12.13
CA TYR A 275 -9.83 1.79 11.15
C TYR A 275 -10.27 0.55 10.38
N ARG A 276 -11.58 0.45 10.16
CA ARG A 276 -12.25 -0.54 9.31
C ARG A 276 -13.19 0.18 8.37
N VAL A 277 -12.90 0.14 7.09
CA VAL A 277 -13.69 0.84 6.07
C VAL A 277 -13.93 -0.04 4.85
N SER A 278 -15.04 0.20 4.17
CA SER A 278 -15.36 -0.46 2.91
C SER A 278 -14.38 -0.02 1.82
N ILE A 279 -13.76 -0.99 1.13
CA ILE A 279 -12.87 -0.69 -0.01
C ILE A 279 -13.58 0.10 -1.12
N ARG A 280 -14.90 -0.06 -1.22
CA ARG A 280 -15.74 0.56 -2.25
C ARG A 280 -15.69 2.09 -2.20
N ASN A 281 -15.88 2.66 -1.01
CA ASN A 281 -16.16 4.09 -0.82
C ASN A 281 -15.78 4.62 0.56
N GLY A 282 -14.99 3.88 1.35
CA GLY A 282 -14.56 4.30 2.67
C GLY A 282 -15.65 4.33 3.73
N ASP A 283 -16.83 3.75 3.48
CA ASP A 283 -17.91 3.69 4.48
C ASP A 283 -17.54 2.85 5.71
N PRO A 284 -18.10 3.14 6.90
CA PRO A 284 -18.01 2.27 8.05
C PRO A 284 -18.53 0.86 7.75
N ILE A 285 -17.97 -0.14 8.42
CA ILE A 285 -18.47 -1.52 8.35
C ILE A 285 -19.60 -1.70 9.37
N GLY A 286 -20.84 -1.73 8.89
CA GLY A 286 -22.02 -1.92 9.74
C GLY A 286 -23.32 -1.46 9.08
N ASP A 287 -24.38 -1.36 9.88
CA ASP A 287 -25.66 -0.80 9.45
C ASP A 287 -25.58 0.72 9.36
N LEU A 288 -25.85 1.26 8.17
CA LEU A 288 -25.79 2.70 7.86
C LEU A 288 -27.18 3.36 7.87
N SER A 289 -28.25 2.65 8.21
CA SER A 289 -29.63 3.15 8.11
C SER A 289 -29.99 4.22 9.15
N SER A 290 -29.20 4.37 10.21
CA SER A 290 -29.50 5.25 11.35
C SER A 290 -28.30 6.07 11.84
N VAL A 291 -27.39 6.43 10.92
CA VAL A 291 -26.20 7.24 11.23
C VAL A 291 -26.61 8.62 11.73
N VAL A 292 -26.07 9.02 12.89
CA VAL A 292 -26.30 10.35 13.47
C VAL A 292 -25.34 11.35 12.82
N PRO A 293 -25.83 12.49 12.30
CA PRO A 293 -24.96 13.51 11.70
C PRO A 293 -23.84 13.95 12.65
N GLY A 294 -22.60 13.97 12.16
CA GLY A 294 -21.40 14.31 12.92
C GLY A 294 -20.77 13.14 13.68
N THR A 295 -21.27 11.92 13.51
CA THR A 295 -20.71 10.70 14.12
C THR A 295 -20.15 9.71 13.10
N GLU A 296 -20.16 10.07 11.81
CA GLU A 296 -19.83 9.21 10.68
C GLU A 296 -18.44 8.56 10.84
N ASP A 297 -17.43 9.37 11.17
CA ASP A 297 -16.05 8.89 11.31
C ASP A 297 -15.85 8.02 12.57
N ALA A 298 -16.63 8.26 13.63
CA ALA A 298 -16.55 7.46 14.84
C ALA A 298 -16.99 5.99 14.61
N LEU A 299 -17.79 5.74 13.57
CA LEU A 299 -18.22 4.40 13.19
C LEU A 299 -17.12 3.60 12.44
N ARG A 300 -16.09 4.28 11.94
CA ARG A 300 -14.97 3.65 11.20
C ARG A 300 -13.88 3.13 12.11
N VAL A 301 -13.84 3.56 13.37
CA VAL A 301 -12.65 3.51 14.21
C VAL A 301 -12.91 2.81 15.54
N THR A 302 -11.91 2.05 16.00
CA THR A 302 -11.86 1.45 17.33
C THR A 302 -10.54 1.79 17.99
N ASP A 303 -10.59 2.30 19.22
CA ASP A 303 -9.41 2.55 20.03
C ASP A 303 -8.76 1.22 20.44
N LEU A 304 -7.45 1.14 20.22
CA LEU A 304 -6.63 0.03 20.67
C LEU A 304 -6.02 0.38 22.05
N ALA A 305 -6.03 -0.59 22.96
CA ALA A 305 -5.53 -0.43 24.32
C ALA A 305 -4.00 -0.42 24.39
N GLN A 306 -3.31 -0.96 23.38
CA GLN A 306 -1.86 -1.00 23.34
C GLN A 306 -1.23 0.38 23.11
N GLY A 307 -0.12 0.61 23.80
CA GLY A 307 0.74 1.77 23.60
C GLY A 307 1.77 1.60 22.50
N GLY A 308 2.53 2.67 22.23
CA GLY A 308 3.55 2.69 21.19
C GLY A 308 2.93 2.75 19.79
N ILE A 309 3.72 2.48 18.75
CA ILE A 309 3.21 2.41 17.38
C ILE A 309 2.79 0.96 17.12
N ALA A 310 1.50 0.72 16.99
CA ALA A 310 0.97 -0.61 16.74
C ALA A 310 1.32 -1.11 15.31
N PRO A 311 1.50 -2.44 15.13
CA PRO A 311 1.82 -3.00 13.83
C PRO A 311 0.59 -3.07 12.92
N SER A 312 0.78 -3.55 11.68
CA SER A 312 -0.33 -3.83 10.77
C SER A 312 -1.22 -4.97 11.30
N ALA A 313 -2.50 -4.94 10.91
CA ALA A 313 -3.42 -6.04 11.21
C ALA A 313 -2.89 -7.37 10.63
N ARG A 314 -3.29 -8.48 11.25
CA ARG A 314 -2.98 -9.84 10.80
C ARG A 314 -4.22 -10.71 10.95
N PHE A 315 -4.53 -11.49 9.92
CA PHE A 315 -5.60 -12.48 9.95
C PHE A 315 -5.00 -13.86 10.20
N LEU A 316 -5.49 -14.52 11.25
CA LEU A 316 -5.14 -15.87 11.63
C LEU A 316 -6.32 -16.78 11.28
N PHE A 317 -6.02 -17.90 10.65
CA PHE A 317 -7.00 -18.95 10.33
C PHE A 317 -6.63 -20.16 11.17
N PRO A 318 -7.18 -20.31 12.39
CA PRO A 318 -6.83 -21.43 13.24
C PRO A 318 -7.31 -22.73 12.59
N SER A 319 -6.44 -23.73 12.55
CA SER A 319 -6.78 -25.09 12.17
C SER A 319 -6.77 -25.99 13.41
N PRO A 320 -7.66 -26.99 13.49
CA PRO A 320 -7.58 -27.99 14.54
C PRO A 320 -6.25 -28.75 14.44
N ASP A 321 -5.72 -29.17 15.58
CA ASP A 321 -4.52 -30.02 15.65
C ASP A 321 -4.78 -31.44 15.11
N ASP A 322 -6.05 -31.88 15.15
CA ASP A 322 -6.49 -33.18 14.65
C ASP A 322 -6.83 -33.11 13.15
N PRO A 323 -6.08 -33.81 12.27
CA PRO A 323 -6.33 -33.82 10.83
C PRO A 323 -7.65 -34.51 10.44
N ASP A 324 -8.22 -35.33 11.33
CA ASP A 324 -9.50 -36.04 11.10
C ASP A 324 -10.70 -35.28 11.69
N CYS A 325 -10.48 -34.06 12.20
CA CYS A 325 -11.53 -33.21 12.76
C CYS A 325 -12.54 -32.82 11.68
N VAL A 326 -13.81 -33.21 11.89
CA VAL A 326 -14.94 -32.85 11.02
C VAL A 326 -15.99 -32.05 11.80
N GLY A 327 -16.59 -31.03 11.17
CA GLY A 327 -17.62 -30.17 11.76
C GLY A 327 -17.21 -28.70 11.89
N GLU A 328 -18.11 -27.84 12.36
CA GLU A 328 -17.87 -26.39 12.49
C GLU A 328 -16.75 -26.06 13.49
N GLU A 329 -16.59 -26.88 14.53
CA GLU A 329 -15.50 -26.79 15.52
C GLU A 329 -14.10 -26.87 14.87
N CYS A 330 -14.01 -27.52 13.70
CA CYS A 330 -12.77 -27.84 12.99
C CYS A 330 -12.40 -26.82 11.91
N SER A 331 -13.22 -25.78 11.73
CA SER A 331 -12.91 -24.64 10.86
C SER A 331 -13.36 -23.36 11.56
N PRO A 332 -12.74 -23.01 12.70
CA PRO A 332 -13.14 -21.84 13.46
C PRO A 332 -13.03 -20.58 12.60
N PRO A 333 -13.89 -19.57 12.85
CA PRO A 333 -13.80 -18.29 12.15
C PRO A 333 -12.40 -17.68 12.27
N PRO A 334 -11.94 -16.94 11.24
CA PRO A 334 -10.67 -16.25 11.31
C PRO A 334 -10.66 -15.21 12.43
N ILE A 335 -9.50 -15.02 13.03
CA ILE A 335 -9.24 -14.03 14.08
C ILE A 335 -8.39 -12.93 13.48
N ALA A 336 -8.74 -11.67 13.74
CA ALA A 336 -7.90 -10.53 13.39
C ALA A 336 -7.13 -10.08 14.63
N CYS A 337 -5.84 -9.80 14.48
CA CYS A 337 -5.00 -9.27 15.55
C CYS A 337 -4.26 -8.03 15.08
N VAL A 338 -4.17 -7.03 15.96
CA VAL A 338 -3.25 -5.90 15.83
C VAL A 338 -2.32 -5.95 17.04
N GLY A 339 -1.06 -6.32 16.81
CA GLY A 339 -0.13 -6.56 17.91
C GLY A 339 -0.63 -7.67 18.84
N VAL A 340 -0.88 -7.31 20.11
CA VAL A 340 -1.39 -8.26 21.13
C VAL A 340 -2.91 -8.24 21.28
N GLU A 341 -3.61 -7.39 20.53
CA GLU A 341 -5.07 -7.24 20.62
C GLU A 341 -5.74 -8.01 19.49
N CYS A 342 -6.39 -9.12 19.84
CA CYS A 342 -7.12 -9.95 18.90
C CYS A 342 -8.64 -9.79 19.07
N PHE A 343 -9.36 -9.78 17.97
CA PHE A 343 -10.81 -9.58 17.92
C PHE A 343 -11.42 -10.41 16.78
N ASN A 344 -12.73 -10.63 16.88
CA ASN A 344 -13.49 -11.21 15.79
C ASN A 344 -13.66 -10.15 14.69
N PRO A 345 -13.17 -10.38 13.46
CA PRO A 345 -13.32 -9.42 12.37
C PRO A 345 -14.77 -9.28 11.89
N GLY A 346 -15.68 -10.19 12.28
CA GLY A 346 -17.11 -10.08 11.96
C GLY A 346 -17.45 -10.45 10.52
N PHE A 347 -16.64 -11.29 9.88
CA PHE A 347 -16.91 -11.71 8.50
C PHE A 347 -18.17 -12.58 8.42
N PRO A 348 -19.12 -12.27 7.53
CA PRO A 348 -20.41 -12.98 7.48
C PRO A 348 -20.29 -14.42 6.95
N ASN A 349 -19.28 -14.73 6.13
CA ASN A 349 -19.14 -16.03 5.44
C ASN A 349 -17.93 -16.86 5.90
N ASN A 350 -17.39 -16.61 7.11
CA ASN A 350 -16.24 -17.32 7.71
C ASN A 350 -15.24 -17.86 6.66
N PRO A 351 -14.43 -16.98 6.04
CA PRO A 351 -13.58 -17.39 4.93
C PRO A 351 -12.64 -18.51 5.39
N VAL A 352 -12.59 -19.57 4.58
CA VAL A 352 -11.73 -20.73 4.83
C VAL A 352 -10.44 -20.56 4.04
N ARG A 353 -9.31 -20.88 4.67
CA ARG A 353 -8.03 -20.90 3.97
C ARG A 353 -8.04 -22.01 2.92
N THR A 354 -7.98 -21.65 1.64
CA THR A 354 -7.74 -22.62 0.58
C THR A 354 -6.23 -22.79 0.41
N LEU A 355 -5.74 -24.00 0.61
CA LEU A 355 -4.38 -24.40 0.22
C LEU A 355 -4.50 -25.06 -1.16
N TRP A 356 -3.72 -24.59 -2.14
CA TRP A 356 -3.44 -25.35 -3.34
C TRP A 356 -2.07 -25.99 -3.17
N THR A 357 -2.05 -27.30 -2.95
CA THR A 357 -0.86 -28.13 -3.14
C THR A 357 -1.03 -28.87 -4.46
N GLN A 358 -0.13 -28.63 -5.40
CA GLN A 358 -0.04 -29.43 -6.62
C GLN A 358 0.83 -30.64 -6.28
N ASP A 359 0.20 -31.77 -5.94
CA ASP A 359 0.88 -33.05 -5.83
C ASP A 359 0.94 -33.71 -7.22
N GLY A 360 2.16 -34.05 -7.66
CA GLY A 360 2.40 -35.07 -8.68
C GLY A 360 2.56 -34.59 -10.12
N VAL A 361 3.79 -34.67 -10.62
CA VAL A 361 4.06 -35.07 -12.01
C VAL A 361 4.08 -36.60 -12.00
N GLU A 362 3.14 -37.24 -12.71
CA GLU A 362 3.34 -38.61 -13.22
C GLU A 362 4.00 -38.56 -14.60
#